data_AF-A0A8J1YPM1-F1
#
_entry.id   AF-A0A8J1YPM1-F1
#
_cell.length_a   1.000
_cell.length_b   1.000
_cell.length_c   1.000
_cell.angle_alpha   90.00
_cell.angle_beta   90.00
_cell.angle_gamma   90.00
#
_symmetry.space_group_name_H-M   'P 1'
#
loop_
_entity.id
_entity.type
_entity.pdbx_description
1 polymer ?
#
loop_
_entity_poly.entity_id
_entity_poly.type
_entity_poly.pdbx_seq_one_letter_code
_entity_poly.pdbx_strand_id
1 'polypeptide(L)'
;MTAIISSSADALTRPSSKGIIAIDMDDVLCQTNATIVKLHNETFHTQPPLTLADFKHLFDEIHFTGAFQHLEPTLEEKGGTAAKRAVVSHSKRSKAEIVHTTGALFLVDDSGENALDASTAIPPVRVLLFGKYPWNAVIPRPAHQDSMTYIEKERRGLLQDSEDMRATLVREGWLPDGVERVAEWEDVVRWVEHNERHIR
;
A
#
# COMPACT_ATOMS: atom_id res chain seq x y z
N MET A 1 10.59 -38.22 -52.36
CA MET A 1 11.62 -37.61 -51.47
C MET A 1 11.80 -36.17 -51.92
N THR A 2 10.85 -35.29 -51.62
CA THR A 2 10.68 -34.48 -50.40
C THR A 2 11.63 -33.28 -50.39
N ALA A 3 11.05 -32.11 -50.67
CA ALA A 3 11.68 -30.80 -50.59
C ALA A 3 12.05 -30.48 -49.13
N ILE A 4 13.26 -29.97 -48.92
CA ILE A 4 13.68 -29.41 -47.63
C ILE A 4 13.30 -27.94 -47.64
N ILE A 5 12.18 -27.64 -46.97
CA ILE A 5 11.81 -26.29 -46.57
C ILE A 5 12.63 -25.99 -45.32
N SER A 6 13.69 -25.18 -45.44
CA SER A 6 14.28 -24.51 -44.29
C SER A 6 13.45 -23.25 -44.04
N SER A 7 12.54 -23.32 -43.07
CA SER A 7 11.84 -22.15 -42.56
C SER A 7 12.03 -22.07 -41.05
N SER A 8 12.09 -20.82 -40.61
CA SER A 8 11.86 -20.35 -39.25
C SER A 8 13.05 -20.52 -38.31
N ALA A 9 13.42 -19.52 -37.55
CA ALA A 9 13.10 -18.11 -37.53
C ALA A 9 14.11 -17.56 -36.51
N ASP A 10 14.61 -16.36 -36.74
CA ASP A 10 15.21 -15.58 -35.68
C ASP A 10 14.26 -15.60 -34.49
N ALA A 11 14.66 -16.32 -33.44
CA ALA A 11 14.05 -16.21 -32.14
C ALA A 11 14.36 -14.79 -31.66
N LEU A 12 13.49 -13.85 -32.04
CA LEU A 12 13.32 -12.56 -31.40
C LEU A 12 13.13 -12.84 -29.91
N THR A 13 14.24 -12.81 -29.18
CA THR A 13 14.27 -12.83 -27.73
C THR A 13 13.51 -11.59 -27.29
N ARG A 14 12.23 -11.78 -26.95
CA ARG A 14 11.45 -10.74 -26.29
C ARG A 14 12.28 -10.31 -25.08
N PRO A 15 12.55 -9.01 -24.87
CA PRO A 15 13.21 -8.58 -23.67
C PRO A 15 12.43 -9.14 -22.48
N SER A 16 13.11 -9.88 -21.60
CA SER A 16 12.51 -10.42 -20.38
C SER A 16 11.84 -9.27 -19.66
N SER A 17 10.52 -9.30 -19.51
CA SER A 17 9.81 -8.22 -18.84
C SER A 17 10.36 -8.08 -17.42
N LYS A 18 10.67 -6.86 -16.99
CA LYS A 18 11.26 -6.61 -15.66
C LYS A 18 10.30 -6.85 -14.48
N GLY A 19 9.11 -7.42 -14.73
CA GLY A 19 8.04 -7.57 -13.75
C GLY A 19 7.16 -6.33 -13.65
N ILE A 20 6.08 -6.44 -12.87
CA ILE A 20 5.17 -5.36 -12.51
C ILE A 20 5.18 -5.27 -10.98
N ILE A 21 5.14 -4.08 -10.42
CA ILE A 21 4.97 -3.86 -8.98
C ILE A 21 3.74 -3.00 -8.74
N ALA A 22 3.02 -3.27 -7.66
CA ALA A 22 1.92 -2.42 -7.19
C ALA A 22 2.45 -1.52 -6.08
N ILE A 23 2.23 -0.21 -6.20
CA ILE A 23 2.69 0.80 -5.25
C ILE A 23 1.47 1.64 -4.86
N ASP A 24 1.23 1.79 -3.56
CA ASP A 24 0.23 2.74 -3.09
C ASP A 24 0.64 4.20 -3.35
N MET A 25 -0.31 5.12 -3.36
CA MET A 25 -0.02 6.53 -3.64
C MET A 25 0.24 7.33 -2.37
N ASP A 26 -0.63 7.22 -1.38
CA ASP A 26 -0.63 8.09 -0.21
C ASP A 26 0.44 7.61 0.79
N ASP A 27 1.30 8.54 1.21
CA ASP A 27 2.47 8.37 2.07
C ASP A 27 3.47 7.26 1.65
N VAL A 28 3.33 6.70 0.44
CA VAL A 28 4.32 5.86 -0.26
C VAL A 28 4.98 6.62 -1.42
N LEU A 29 4.19 7.24 -2.31
CA LEU A 29 4.69 8.10 -3.39
C LEU A 29 4.55 9.59 -3.07
N CYS A 30 3.46 9.97 -2.38
CA CYS A 30 3.15 11.35 -2.03
C CYS A 30 3.08 11.48 -0.51
N GLN A 31 3.75 12.44 0.12
CA GLN A 31 3.65 12.64 1.58
C GLN A 31 2.35 13.38 1.97
N THR A 32 1.21 12.77 1.66
CA THR A 32 -0.11 13.38 1.75
C THR A 32 -0.44 13.77 3.19
N ASN A 33 -0.24 12.88 4.17
CA ASN A 33 -0.50 13.18 5.58
C ASN A 33 0.43 14.28 6.11
N ALA A 34 1.72 14.26 5.74
CA ALA A 34 2.65 15.31 6.15
C ALA A 34 2.21 16.69 5.60
N THR A 35 1.68 16.71 4.39
CA THR A 35 1.13 17.91 3.75
C THR A 35 -0.10 18.42 4.50
N ILE A 36 -1.01 17.54 4.93
CA ILE A 36 -2.20 17.92 5.71
C ILE A 36 -1.78 18.46 7.09
N VAL A 37 -0.84 17.82 7.79
CA VAL A 37 -0.30 18.33 9.08
C VAL A 37 0.21 19.75 8.91
N LYS A 38 1.03 19.97 7.87
CA LYS A 38 1.57 21.29 7.55
C LYS A 38 0.46 22.29 7.29
N LEU A 39 -0.48 21.98 6.40
CA LEU A 39 -1.61 22.84 6.06
C LEU A 39 -2.45 23.20 7.29
N HIS A 40 -2.75 22.21 8.15
CA HIS A 40 -3.54 22.43 9.36
C HIS A 40 -2.85 23.40 10.31
N ASN A 41 -1.57 23.18 10.61
CA ASN A 41 -0.80 24.06 11.49
C ASN A 41 -0.67 25.47 10.92
N GLU A 42 -0.47 25.60 9.61
CA GLU A 42 -0.41 26.90 8.92
C GLU A 42 -1.76 27.63 8.96
N THR A 43 -2.87 26.91 8.86
CA THR A 43 -4.23 27.49 8.79
C THR A 43 -4.79 27.84 10.16
N PHE A 44 -4.63 26.96 11.14
CA PHE A 44 -5.29 27.06 12.45
C PHE A 44 -4.35 27.51 13.57
N HIS A 45 -3.05 27.61 13.30
CA HIS A 45 -2.04 28.01 14.28
C HIS A 45 -2.12 27.20 15.59
N THR A 46 -2.41 25.90 15.48
CA THR A 46 -2.60 24.97 16.61
C THR A 46 -1.41 25.00 17.56
N GLN A 47 -1.67 25.04 18.87
CA GLN A 47 -0.65 25.06 19.92
C GLN A 47 -0.92 23.98 20.99
N PRO A 48 0.01 23.03 21.19
CA PRO A 48 1.23 22.82 20.41
C PRO A 48 0.92 22.42 18.95
N PRO A 49 1.86 22.65 17.99
CA PRO A 49 1.65 22.25 16.61
C PRO A 49 1.36 20.75 16.48
N LEU A 50 0.42 20.39 15.62
CA LEU A 50 0.17 18.99 15.29
C LEU A 50 1.40 18.37 14.63
N THR A 51 1.59 17.09 14.89
CA THR A 51 2.61 16.23 14.31
C THR A 51 1.93 15.04 13.62
N LEU A 52 2.70 14.29 12.82
CA LEU A 52 2.22 13.03 12.23
C LEU A 52 1.81 12.00 13.29
N ALA A 53 2.33 12.11 14.52
CA ALA A 53 1.93 11.21 15.61
C ALA A 53 0.50 11.48 16.09
N ASP A 54 0.04 12.74 16.01
CA ASP A 54 -1.29 13.15 16.46
C ASP A 54 -2.40 12.65 15.52
N PHE A 55 -2.07 12.38 14.26
CA PHE A 55 -3.02 11.88 13.26
C PHE A 55 -3.64 10.53 13.63
N LYS A 56 -2.95 9.72 14.44
CA LYS A 56 -3.43 8.40 14.86
C LYS A 56 -4.72 8.42 15.69
N HIS A 57 -5.10 9.57 16.24
CA HIS A 57 -6.27 9.73 17.09
C HIS A 57 -7.30 10.73 16.55
N LEU A 58 -7.00 11.41 15.45
CA LEU A 58 -7.80 12.54 14.96
C LEU A 58 -8.78 12.16 13.86
N PHE A 59 -8.46 11.16 13.04
CA PHE A 59 -9.27 10.78 11.89
C PHE A 59 -9.34 9.26 11.79
N ASP A 60 -10.55 8.70 11.76
CA ASP A 60 -10.78 7.26 11.55
C ASP A 60 -10.67 6.87 10.06
N GLU A 61 -10.95 7.80 9.13
CA GLU A 61 -10.83 7.61 7.67
C GLU A 61 -10.62 8.97 6.99
N ILE A 62 -9.63 9.09 6.10
CA ILE A 62 -9.39 10.30 5.28
C ILE A 62 -9.81 9.97 3.84
N HIS A 63 -10.81 10.68 3.33
CA HIS A 63 -11.33 10.51 1.97
C HIS A 63 -10.73 11.55 1.02
N PHE A 64 -9.86 11.13 0.09
CA PHE A 64 -9.41 11.97 -1.00
C PHE A 64 -10.41 11.92 -2.17
N THR A 65 -11.32 12.89 -2.22
CA THR A 65 -12.38 12.97 -3.24
C THR A 65 -11.91 13.57 -4.58
N GLY A 66 -10.66 14.04 -4.66
CA GLY A 66 -10.11 14.75 -5.81
C GLY A 66 -9.77 13.90 -7.05
N ALA A 67 -9.81 12.56 -6.95
CA ALA A 67 -9.55 11.66 -8.09
C ALA A 67 -10.81 10.98 -8.67
N PHE A 68 -11.99 11.20 -8.08
CA PHE A 68 -13.26 10.59 -8.54
C PHE A 68 -14.20 11.57 -9.24
N GLN A 69 -13.87 12.87 -9.32
CA GLN A 69 -14.81 13.87 -9.83
C GLN A 69 -14.76 14.12 -11.35
N HIS A 70 -13.77 13.60 -12.10
CA HIS A 70 -13.69 13.84 -13.55
C HIS A 70 -13.25 12.64 -14.39
N LEU A 71 -13.86 11.48 -14.19
CA LEU A 71 -13.93 10.48 -15.26
C LEU A 71 -15.39 10.10 -15.47
N GLU A 72 -16.09 10.91 -16.26
CA GLU A 72 -17.27 10.38 -16.93
C GLU A 72 -16.86 9.17 -17.75
N PRO A 73 -17.58 8.05 -17.69
CA PRO A 73 -17.28 6.89 -18.49
C PRO A 73 -17.52 7.24 -19.96
N THR A 74 -16.46 7.60 -20.68
CA THR A 74 -16.53 7.69 -22.14
C THR A 74 -16.69 6.28 -22.68
N LEU A 75 -17.92 5.94 -23.05
CA LEU A 75 -18.26 4.80 -23.89
C LEU A 75 -17.61 4.98 -25.26
N GLU A 76 -16.29 4.81 -25.38
CA GLU A 76 -15.62 4.57 -26.66
C GLU A 76 -14.17 4.08 -26.45
N GLU A 77 -14.01 2.77 -26.36
CA GLU A 77 -12.73 2.11 -26.67
C GLU A 77 -12.49 2.18 -28.19
N LYS A 78 -11.90 3.28 -28.70
CA LYS A 78 -11.28 3.26 -30.03
C LYS A 78 -9.97 4.06 -30.06
N GLY A 79 -8.87 3.31 -30.11
CA GLY A 79 -7.64 3.64 -30.82
C GLY A 79 -6.86 4.90 -30.39
N GLY A 80 -5.80 4.72 -29.59
CA GLY A 80 -4.82 5.77 -29.37
C GLY A 80 -3.75 5.38 -28.34
N THR A 81 -2.52 5.23 -28.81
CA THR A 81 -1.35 4.74 -28.09
C THR A 81 -0.87 5.75 -27.03
N ALA A 82 -1.34 5.67 -25.77
CA ALA A 82 -0.62 6.14 -24.55
C ALA A 82 -1.42 6.04 -23.23
N ALA A 83 -2.76 5.96 -23.26
CA ALA A 83 -3.59 6.09 -22.04
C ALA A 83 -4.11 4.75 -21.44
N LYS A 84 -3.38 3.64 -21.61
CA LYS A 84 -3.93 2.28 -21.41
C LYS A 84 -3.85 1.68 -19.99
N ARG A 85 -3.52 2.42 -18.93
CA ARG A 85 -3.28 1.79 -17.61
C ARG A 85 -3.83 2.50 -16.37
N ALA A 86 -4.92 3.26 -16.50
CA ALA A 86 -5.75 3.62 -15.35
C ALA A 86 -7.10 2.90 -15.47
N VAL A 87 -7.16 1.65 -14.98
CA VAL A 87 -8.42 0.91 -14.91
C VAL A 87 -9.16 1.40 -13.66
N VAL A 88 -10.08 2.36 -13.84
CA VAL A 88 -10.95 2.83 -12.76
C VAL A 88 -12.17 1.91 -12.68
N SER A 89 -12.10 0.89 -11.82
CA SER A 89 -13.23 0.01 -11.54
C SER A 89 -14.19 0.66 -10.55
N HIS A 90 -15.49 0.60 -10.88
CA HIS A 90 -16.58 1.14 -10.05
C HIS A 90 -16.97 0.24 -8.85
N SER A 91 -16.21 -0.83 -8.59
CA SER A 91 -16.25 -1.63 -7.38
C SER A 91 -14.97 -1.36 -6.57
N LYS A 92 -15.07 -1.19 -5.24
CA LYS A 92 -13.89 -1.17 -4.34
C LYS A 92 -13.13 -2.49 -4.53
N ARG A 93 -12.10 -2.50 -5.38
CA ARG A 93 -11.20 -3.66 -5.54
C ARG A 93 -10.22 -3.66 -4.38
N SER A 94 -9.97 -4.83 -3.80
CA SER A 94 -8.95 -4.94 -2.76
C SER A 94 -7.55 -4.75 -3.36
N LYS A 95 -6.56 -4.39 -2.54
CA LYS A 95 -5.16 -4.28 -2.98
C LYS A 95 -4.66 -5.61 -3.56
N ALA A 96 -5.04 -6.73 -2.93
CA ALA A 96 -4.72 -8.07 -3.42
C ALA A 96 -5.32 -8.35 -4.81
N GLU A 97 -6.58 -7.95 -5.04
CA GLU A 97 -7.22 -8.11 -6.35
C GLU A 97 -6.46 -7.32 -7.44
N ILE A 98 -6.01 -6.10 -7.14
CA ILE A 98 -5.19 -5.30 -8.06
C ILE A 98 -3.88 -6.02 -8.37
N VAL A 99 -3.19 -6.54 -7.35
CA VAL A 99 -1.94 -7.29 -7.55
C VAL A 99 -2.15 -8.51 -8.44
N HIS A 100 -3.16 -9.33 -8.15
CA HIS A 100 -3.46 -10.53 -8.91
C HIS A 100 -3.86 -10.23 -10.36
N THR A 101 -4.74 -9.25 -10.57
CA THR A 101 -5.24 -8.92 -11.92
C THR A 101 -4.19 -8.26 -12.80
N THR A 102 -3.24 -7.53 -12.21
CA THR A 102 -2.14 -6.89 -12.96
C THR A 102 -0.95 -7.80 -13.16
N GLY A 103 -0.86 -8.92 -12.42
CA GLY A 103 0.33 -9.76 -12.37
C GLY A 103 1.51 -9.06 -11.69
N ALA A 104 1.23 -8.16 -10.73
CA ALA A 104 2.27 -7.54 -9.94
C ALA A 104 2.94 -8.59 -9.03
N LEU A 105 4.25 -8.45 -8.84
CA LEU A 105 5.07 -9.41 -8.10
C LEU A 105 4.89 -9.28 -6.58
N PHE A 106 4.68 -8.04 -6.11
CA PHE A 106 4.46 -7.70 -4.71
C PHE A 106 3.80 -6.32 -4.61
N LEU A 107 3.34 -5.99 -3.40
CA LEU A 107 2.74 -4.72 -3.03
C LEU A 107 3.72 -3.89 -2.18
N VAL A 108 3.80 -2.59 -2.41
CA VAL A 108 4.40 -1.61 -1.49
C VAL A 108 3.28 -0.70 -0.98
N ASP A 109 3.04 -0.71 0.33
CA ASP A 109 1.93 0.00 0.98
C ASP A 109 2.39 0.43 2.38
N ASP A 110 1.96 1.58 2.87
CA ASP A 110 2.31 2.07 4.20
C ASP A 110 1.29 1.64 5.27
N SER A 111 0.13 1.11 4.87
CA SER A 111 -0.93 0.67 5.79
C SER A 111 -0.71 -0.76 6.28
N GLY A 112 -0.71 -0.92 7.61
CA GLY A 112 -0.63 -2.24 8.25
C GLY A 112 -1.84 -3.14 7.96
N GLU A 113 -3.03 -2.56 7.81
CA GLU A 113 -4.26 -3.31 7.47
C GLU A 113 -4.21 -3.82 6.04
N ASN A 114 -3.83 -2.97 5.08
CA ASN A 114 -3.63 -3.39 3.69
C ASN A 114 -2.58 -4.49 3.60
N ALA A 115 -1.50 -4.39 4.38
CA ALA A 115 -0.46 -5.41 4.42
C ALA A 115 -0.98 -6.75 4.98
N LEU A 116 -1.78 -6.74 6.04
CA LEU A 116 -2.42 -7.95 6.59
C LEU A 116 -3.40 -8.56 5.60
N ASP A 117 -4.30 -7.76 5.03
CA ASP A 117 -5.32 -8.24 4.09
C ASP A 117 -4.69 -8.81 2.81
N ALA A 118 -3.66 -8.15 2.28
CA ALA A 118 -2.96 -8.62 1.09
C ALA A 118 -2.14 -9.90 1.37
N SER A 119 -1.43 -9.96 2.48
CA SER A 119 -0.61 -11.14 2.83
C SER A 119 -1.43 -12.38 3.18
N THR A 120 -2.68 -12.20 3.64
CA THR A 120 -3.59 -13.30 3.94
C THR A 120 -4.54 -13.65 2.78
N ALA A 121 -4.45 -12.95 1.65
CA ALA A 121 -5.23 -13.23 0.46
C ALA A 121 -4.91 -14.61 -0.14
N ILE A 122 -5.74 -15.06 -1.09
CA ILE A 122 -5.51 -16.30 -1.83
C ILE A 122 -5.44 -15.99 -3.34
N PRO A 123 -4.27 -16.18 -3.98
CA PRO A 123 -2.98 -16.52 -3.37
C PRO A 123 -2.44 -15.40 -2.45
N PRO A 124 -1.56 -15.71 -1.48
CA PRO A 124 -0.93 -14.71 -0.63
C PRO A 124 -0.10 -13.71 -1.43
N VAL A 125 -0.26 -12.42 -1.14
CA VAL A 125 0.55 -11.36 -1.75
C VAL A 125 1.72 -11.02 -0.83
N ARG A 126 2.92 -10.95 -1.41
CA ARG A 126 4.08 -10.41 -0.68
C ARG A 126 3.95 -8.89 -0.56
N VAL A 127 4.21 -8.35 0.62
CA VAL A 127 4.07 -6.92 0.91
C VAL A 127 5.35 -6.35 1.52
N LEU A 128 5.79 -5.21 1.02
CA LEU A 128 6.78 -4.36 1.66
C LEU A 128 6.03 -3.23 2.38
N LEU A 129 5.95 -3.32 3.71
CA LEU A 129 5.32 -2.32 4.56
C LEU A 129 6.24 -1.10 4.66
N PHE A 130 5.87 -0.03 3.97
CA PHE A 130 6.71 1.13 3.70
C PHE A 130 6.64 2.18 4.81
N GLY A 131 7.79 2.74 5.16
CA GLY A 131 7.92 3.86 6.08
C GLY A 131 7.96 3.47 7.55
N LYS A 132 8.46 4.40 8.37
CA LYS A 132 8.51 4.31 9.84
C LYS A 132 7.40 5.15 10.47
N TYR A 133 6.18 4.99 9.97
CA TYR A 133 5.07 5.85 10.35
C TYR A 133 4.41 5.40 11.66
N PRO A 134 3.85 6.35 12.44
CA PRO A 134 3.16 5.98 13.67
C PRO A 134 1.99 5.00 13.43
N TRP A 135 1.19 5.18 12.39
CA TRP A 135 0.04 4.31 12.13
C TRP A 135 0.46 2.87 11.79
N ASN A 136 1.57 2.69 11.08
CA ASN A 136 2.05 1.37 10.66
C ASN A 136 2.95 0.67 11.69
N ALA A 137 3.24 1.32 12.82
CA ALA A 137 4.11 0.80 13.87
C ALA A 137 3.54 -0.47 14.54
N VAL A 138 2.22 -0.68 14.46
CA VAL A 138 1.54 -1.88 14.95
C VAL A 138 0.62 -2.36 13.85
N ILE A 139 0.69 -3.65 13.52
CA ILE A 139 -0.27 -4.31 12.62
C ILE A 139 -1.31 -5.01 13.49
N PRO A 140 -2.62 -4.86 13.20
CA PRO A 140 -3.66 -5.59 13.91
C PRO A 140 -3.39 -7.10 13.84
N ARG A 141 -3.38 -7.76 15.00
CA ARG A 141 -3.34 -9.23 15.03
C ARG A 141 -4.77 -9.74 14.89
N PRO A 142 -5.02 -10.86 14.19
CA PRO A 142 -6.36 -11.46 14.13
C PRO A 142 -6.97 -11.75 15.52
N ALA A 143 -6.13 -12.02 16.51
CA ALA A 143 -6.55 -12.25 17.90
C ALA A 143 -6.84 -10.97 18.71
N HIS A 144 -6.45 -9.79 18.19
CA HIS A 144 -6.54 -8.51 18.89
C HIS A 144 -7.15 -7.44 17.96
N GLN A 145 -8.45 -7.56 17.70
CA GLN A 145 -9.23 -6.45 17.14
C GLN A 145 -9.81 -5.62 18.27
N ASP A 146 -9.33 -4.38 18.38
CA ASP A 146 -9.93 -3.39 19.27
C ASP A 146 -10.94 -2.57 18.46
N SER A 147 -12.22 -2.74 18.76
CA SER A 147 -13.31 -2.04 18.07
C SER A 147 -13.68 -0.71 18.74
N MET A 148 -13.01 -0.33 19.84
CA MET A 148 -13.38 0.88 20.58
C MET A 148 -12.74 2.13 19.98
N THR A 149 -13.59 3.14 19.75
CA THR A 149 -13.17 4.46 19.27
C THR A 149 -12.39 5.22 20.35
N TYR A 150 -11.66 6.26 19.93
CA TYR A 150 -10.93 7.13 20.86
C TYR A 150 -11.84 7.72 21.95
N ILE A 151 -13.00 8.26 21.58
CA ILE A 151 -13.95 8.89 22.51
C ILE A 151 -14.45 7.87 23.55
N GLU A 152 -14.69 6.63 23.13
CA GLU A 152 -15.14 5.57 24.05
C GLU A 152 -14.04 5.18 25.04
N LYS A 153 -12.79 5.13 24.58
CA LYS A 153 -11.62 4.89 25.45
C LYS A 153 -11.39 6.03 26.43
N GLU A 154 -11.52 7.27 25.98
CA GLU A 154 -11.42 8.45 26.84
C GLU A 154 -12.49 8.45 27.92
N ARG A 155 -13.77 8.22 27.56
CA ARG A 155 -14.88 8.12 28.51
C ARG A 155 -14.69 7.03 29.55
N ARG A 156 -14.02 5.93 29.17
CA ARG A 156 -13.73 4.79 30.05
C ARG A 156 -12.40 4.92 30.80
N GLY A 157 -11.61 5.97 30.56
CA GLY A 157 -10.28 6.15 31.16
C GLY A 157 -9.23 5.14 30.68
N LEU A 158 -9.42 4.53 29.51
CA LEU A 158 -8.58 3.46 28.96
C LEU A 158 -7.48 3.96 28.00
N LEU A 159 -7.26 5.28 27.91
CA LEU A 159 -6.27 5.85 27.00
C LEU A 159 -4.85 5.41 27.37
N GLN A 160 -4.47 5.51 28.66
CA GLN A 160 -3.15 5.09 29.12
C GLN A 160 -2.90 3.59 28.90
N ASP A 161 -3.89 2.76 29.24
CA ASP A 161 -3.79 1.30 29.00
C ASP A 161 -3.62 0.98 27.51
N SER A 162 -4.30 1.73 26.64
CA SER A 162 -4.19 1.57 25.18
C SER A 162 -2.80 1.98 24.66
N GLU A 163 -2.21 3.04 25.24
CA GLU A 163 -0.86 3.49 24.92
C GLU A 163 0.20 2.49 25.39
N ASP A 164 0.09 1.97 26.60
CA ASP A 164 1.01 0.99 27.17
C ASP A 164 0.95 -0.34 26.41
N MET A 165 -0.26 -0.78 26.05
CA MET A 165 -0.48 -1.94 25.20
C MET A 165 0.16 -1.74 23.82
N ARG A 166 -0.06 -0.57 23.21
CA ARG A 166 0.56 -0.22 21.92
C ARG A 166 2.07 -0.23 22.02
N ALA A 167 2.66 0.36 23.06
CA ALA A 167 4.11 0.36 23.27
C ALA A 167 4.68 -1.06 23.39
N THR A 168 3.92 -1.97 24.00
CA THR A 168 4.25 -3.39 24.06
C THR A 168 4.21 -4.04 22.67
N LEU A 169 3.15 -3.83 21.90
CA LEU A 169 3.01 -4.37 20.54
C LEU A 169 4.09 -3.83 19.58
N VAL A 170 4.45 -2.55 19.69
CA VAL A 170 5.56 -1.96 18.92
C VAL A 170 6.87 -2.67 19.26
N ARG A 171 7.12 -2.95 20.54
CA ARG A 171 8.33 -3.66 20.99
C ARG A 171 8.38 -5.11 20.50
N GLU A 172 7.23 -5.78 20.43
CA GLU A 172 7.14 -7.13 19.87
C GLU A 172 7.43 -7.15 18.37
N GLY A 173 7.12 -6.06 17.66
CA GLY A 173 7.49 -5.89 16.25
C GLY A 173 6.90 -6.95 15.31
N TRP A 174 5.77 -7.56 15.69
CA TRP A 174 5.17 -8.65 14.93
C TRP A 174 4.69 -8.20 13.53
N LEU A 175 4.85 -9.10 12.57
CA LEU A 175 4.40 -8.97 11.19
C LEU A 175 3.71 -10.27 10.74
N PRO A 176 2.69 -10.20 9.88
CA PRO A 176 2.13 -11.38 9.25
C PRO A 176 3.10 -11.98 8.23
N ASP A 177 2.94 -13.28 7.96
CA ASP A 177 3.78 -14.00 7.00
C ASP A 177 3.68 -13.36 5.61
N GLY A 178 4.84 -13.16 4.96
CA GLY A 178 4.90 -12.50 3.66
C GLY A 178 4.92 -10.97 3.71
N VAL A 179 4.99 -10.36 4.89
CA VAL A 179 5.17 -8.91 5.07
C VAL A 179 6.56 -8.59 5.63
N GLU A 180 7.24 -7.64 4.98
CA GLU A 180 8.57 -7.16 5.39
C GLU A 180 8.55 -5.64 5.52
N ARG A 181 9.19 -5.07 6.56
CA ARG A 181 9.29 -3.61 6.73
C ARG A 181 10.43 -3.04 5.88
N VAL A 182 10.17 -1.92 5.22
CA VAL A 182 11.16 -1.11 4.50
C VAL A 182 11.00 0.35 4.92
N ALA A 183 12.09 1.04 5.24
CA ALA A 183 11.99 2.40 5.80
C ALA A 183 11.86 3.46 4.70
N GLU A 184 12.53 3.23 3.58
CA GLU A 184 12.71 4.18 2.48
C GLU A 184 12.89 3.44 1.14
N TRP A 185 12.89 4.18 0.04
CA TRP A 185 12.94 3.60 -1.31
C TRP A 185 14.24 2.83 -1.59
N GLU A 186 15.34 3.27 -0.99
CA GLU A 186 16.64 2.60 -1.05
C GLU A 186 16.58 1.19 -0.42
N ASP A 187 15.72 0.97 0.58
CA ASP A 187 15.49 -0.36 1.15
C ASP A 187 14.66 -1.23 0.19
N VAL A 188 13.66 -0.66 -0.48
CA VAL A 188 12.87 -1.36 -1.50
C VAL A 188 13.76 -1.83 -2.64
N VAL A 189 14.64 -0.95 -3.15
CA VAL A 189 15.59 -1.30 -4.22
C VAL A 189 16.50 -2.44 -3.77
N ARG A 190 17.12 -2.33 -2.58
CA ARG A 190 17.98 -3.38 -2.01
C ARG A 190 17.23 -4.70 -1.86
N TRP A 191 15.97 -4.66 -1.43
CA TRP A 191 15.12 -5.83 -1.30
C TRP A 191 14.89 -6.51 -2.66
N VAL A 192 14.55 -5.74 -3.70
CA VAL A 192 14.33 -6.25 -5.06
C VAL A 192 15.61 -6.88 -5.61
N GLU A 193 16.76 -6.22 -5.47
CA GLU A 193 18.06 -6.73 -5.93
C GLU A 193 18.42 -8.05 -5.26
N HIS A 194 18.13 -8.20 -3.96
CA HIS A 194 18.36 -9.44 -3.23
C HIS A 194 17.42 -10.57 -3.66
N ASN A 195 16.16 -10.24 -3.94
CA ASN A 195 15.09 -11.21 -4.20
C ASN A 195 14.85 -11.48 -5.69
N GLU A 196 15.61 -10.85 -6.60
CA GLU A 196 15.41 -10.89 -8.06
C GLU A 196 15.31 -12.32 -8.63
N ARG A 197 15.99 -13.30 -8.00
CA ARG A 197 15.96 -14.72 -8.40
C ARG A 197 14.75 -15.50 -7.89
N HIS A 198 14.09 -15.01 -6.85
CA HIS A 198 12.97 -15.68 -6.17
C HIS A 198 11.60 -15.13 -6.56
N ILE A 199 11.57 -13.92 -7.15
CA ILE A 199 10.36 -13.28 -7.66
C ILE A 199 10.19 -13.42 -9.19
N ARG A 200 11.10 -14.17 -9.86
CA ARG A 200 11.07 -14.46 -11.31
C ARG A 200 10.65 -15.88 -11.60
#